data_AF-A0A1C6BIQ3-F1
#
_entry.id   AF-A0A1C6BIQ3-F1
#
_cell.length_a   1.000
_cell.length_b   1.000
_cell.length_c   1.000
_cell.angle_alpha   90.00
_cell.angle_beta   90.00
_cell.angle_gamma   90.00
#
_symmetry.space_group_name_H-M   'P 1'
#
loop_
_entity.id
_entity.type
_entity.pdbx_description
1 polymer ?
#
loop_
_entity_poly.entity_id
_entity_poly.type
_entity_poly.pdbx_seq_one_letter_code
_entity_poly.pdbx_strand_id
1 'polypeptide(L)'
;MNMDSFDMILTIAALVMGVMLLTGHGDVLMKGGNAAERKKLYDDKKVQLVSGVTLLIFGILTGLDMVIKSYVYDIIYLAAVIVIFIIMVVVIRKKCKK
;
A
#
# COMPACT_ATOMS: atom_id res chain seq x y z
N MET A 1 2.84 -24.38 2.34
CA MET A 1 1.79 -23.43 1.93
C MET A 1 2.00 -23.16 0.45
N ASN A 2 0.98 -23.38 -0.39
CA ASN A 2 1.11 -23.17 -1.83
C ASN A 2 1.33 -21.67 -2.12
N MET A 3 2.22 -21.32 -3.05
CA MET A 3 2.52 -19.92 -3.36
C MET A 3 1.24 -19.15 -3.76
N ASP A 4 0.34 -19.77 -4.51
CA ASP A 4 -0.96 -19.18 -4.88
C ASP A 4 -1.85 -18.85 -3.67
N SER A 5 -1.79 -19.66 -2.60
CA SER A 5 -2.58 -19.39 -1.39
C SER A 5 -2.03 -18.20 -0.61
N PHE A 6 -0.71 -17.98 -0.66
CA PHE A 6 -0.08 -16.84 0.01
C PHE A 6 -0.43 -15.53 -0.69
N ASP A 7 -0.38 -15.50 -2.03
CA ASP A 7 -0.76 -14.32 -2.81
C ASP A 7 -2.25 -14.00 -2.68
N MET A 8 -3.11 -15.01 -2.53
CA MET A 8 -4.54 -14.82 -2.32
C MET A 8 -4.81 -14.19 -0.96
N ILE A 9 -4.15 -14.69 0.09
CA ILE A 9 -4.22 -14.12 1.43
C ILE A 9 -3.68 -12.68 1.43
N LEU A 10 -2.56 -12.44 0.75
CA LEU A 10 -1.96 -11.11 0.64
C LEU A 10 -2.89 -10.12 -0.06
N THR A 11 -3.53 -10.53 -1.15
CA THR A 11 -4.48 -9.72 -1.91
C THR A 11 -5.68 -9.34 -1.05
N ILE A 12 -6.29 -10.30 -0.35
CA ILE A 12 -7.44 -10.05 0.53
C ILE A 12 -7.03 -9.14 1.69
N ALA A 13 -5.87 -9.41 2.32
CA ALA A 13 -5.36 -8.59 3.42
C ALA A 13 -5.07 -7.14 2.97
N ALA A 14 -4.47 -6.96 1.79
CA ALA A 14 -4.18 -5.64 1.22
C ALA A 14 -5.46 -4.85 0.94
N LEU A 15 -6.50 -5.50 0.42
CA LEU A 15 -7.79 -4.86 0.18
C LEU A 15 -8.49 -4.46 1.48
N VAL A 16 -8.55 -5.36 2.47
CA VAL A 16 -9.17 -5.08 3.77
C VAL A 16 -8.44 -3.97 4.51
N MET A 17 -7.10 -4.02 4.55
CA MET A 17 -6.29 -2.97 5.17
C MET A 17 -6.39 -1.65 4.41
N GLY A 18 -6.45 -1.67 3.07
CA GLY A 18 -6.65 -0.50 2.24
C GLY A 18 -7.97 0.20 2.53
N VAL A 19 -9.07 -0.56 2.62
CA VAL A 19 -10.39 -0.03 3.01
C VAL A 19 -10.38 0.51 4.44
N MET A 20 -9.78 -0.19 5.40
CA MET A 20 -9.67 0.27 6.79
C MET A 20 -8.88 1.58 6.93
N LEU A 21 -7.81 1.75 6.14
CA LEU A 21 -7.07 3.02 6.07
C LEU A 21 -7.95 4.13 5.51
N LEU A 22 -8.77 3.86 4.47
CA LEU A 22 -9.67 4.86 3.88
C LEU A 22 -10.84 5.24 4.79
N THR A 23 -11.38 4.31 5.58
CA THR A 23 -12.52 4.55 6.49
C THR A 23 -12.14 5.22 7.81
N GLY A 24 -10.91 5.72 7.94
CA GLY A 24 -10.47 6.47 9.11
C GLY A 24 -10.01 5.61 10.29
N HIS A 25 -10.15 4.28 10.23
CA HIS A 25 -9.75 3.35 11.31
C HIS A 25 -8.28 2.91 11.21
N GLY A 26 -7.54 3.44 10.25
CA GLY A 26 -6.13 3.17 10.00
C GLY A 26 -5.14 3.63 11.07
N ASP A 27 -5.60 4.36 12.09
CA ASP A 27 -4.77 4.84 13.21
C ASP A 27 -4.08 3.66 13.94
N VAL A 28 -4.74 2.49 13.99
CA VAL A 28 -4.14 1.22 14.51
C VAL A 28 -2.93 0.77 13.69
N LEU A 29 -2.97 0.89 12.37
CA LEU A 29 -1.87 0.53 11.48
C LEU A 29 -0.72 1.54 11.54
N MET A 30 -1.01 2.82 11.80
CA MET A 30 -0.01 3.87 11.88
C MET A 30 0.56 4.10 13.30
N LYS A 31 0.01 3.42 14.31
CA LYS A 31 0.56 3.37 15.68
C LYS A 31 1.78 2.45 15.74
N GLY A 32 2.93 2.97 15.31
CA GLY A 32 4.21 2.27 15.43
C GLY A 32 5.41 3.22 15.52
N GLY A 33 6.41 2.84 16.29
CA GLY A 33 7.68 3.56 16.43
C GLY A 33 7.52 5.01 16.90
N ASN A 34 8.13 5.95 16.17
CA ASN A 34 8.16 7.37 16.50
C ASN A 34 6.90 8.12 16.00
N ALA A 35 5.72 7.55 16.25
CA ALA A 35 4.44 8.06 15.75
C ALA A 35 4.14 9.50 16.20
N ALA A 36 4.56 9.88 17.41
CA ALA A 36 4.40 11.24 17.92
C ALA A 36 5.17 12.29 17.10
N GLU A 37 6.39 11.97 16.66
CA GLU A 37 7.22 12.86 15.85
C GLU A 37 6.73 12.91 14.39
N ARG A 38 6.27 11.77 13.86
CA ARG A 38 5.63 11.67 12.54
C ARG A 38 4.38 12.53 12.46
N LYS A 39 3.52 12.50 13.49
CA LYS A 39 2.32 13.35 13.61
C LYS A 39 2.62 14.85 13.69
N LYS A 40 3.82 15.21 14.14
CA LYS A 40 4.29 16.59 14.19
C LYS A 40 4.78 17.08 12.82
N LEU A 41 5.46 16.21 12.06
CA LEU A 41 6.03 16.52 10.74
C LEU A 41 5.07 16.29 9.57
N TYR A 42 4.08 15.40 9.73
CA TYR A 42 3.16 14.99 8.68
C TYR A 42 1.70 15.04 9.15
N ASP A 43 0.79 15.24 8.22
CA ASP A 43 -0.66 15.19 8.42
C ASP A 43 -1.16 13.74 8.34
N ASP A 44 -1.40 13.11 9.48
CA ASP A 44 -1.80 11.70 9.58
C ASP A 44 -3.02 11.37 8.70
N LYS A 45 -3.99 12.29 8.57
CA LYS A 45 -5.18 12.04 7.73
C LYS A 45 -4.80 11.88 6.26
N LYS A 46 -3.88 12.72 5.77
CA LYS A 46 -3.41 12.65 4.38
C LYS A 46 -2.51 11.43 4.16
N VAL A 47 -1.61 11.13 5.09
CA VAL A 47 -0.74 9.95 4.99
C VAL A 47 -1.59 8.68 4.98
N GLN A 48 -2.61 8.60 5.86
CA GLN A 48 -3.52 7.47 5.93
C GLN A 48 -4.30 7.29 4.63
N LEU A 49 -4.87 8.36 4.07
CA LEU A 49 -5.60 8.30 2.80
C LEU A 49 -4.69 7.90 1.64
N VAL A 50 -3.50 8.53 1.51
CA VAL A 50 -2.52 8.19 0.46
C VAL A 50 -2.07 6.74 0.58
N SER A 51 -1.80 6.26 1.80
CA SER A 51 -1.43 4.87 2.04
C SER A 51 -2.56 3.89 1.73
N GLY A 52 -3.81 4.23 2.07
CA GLY A 52 -4.98 3.40 1.79
C GLY A 52 -5.25 3.25 0.28
N VAL A 53 -5.21 4.36 -0.46
CA VAL A 53 -5.33 4.34 -1.93
C VAL A 53 -4.21 3.52 -2.56
N THR A 54 -2.96 3.70 -2.09
CA THR A 54 -1.81 2.95 -2.62
C THR A 54 -1.95 1.44 -2.36
N LEU A 55 -2.40 1.05 -1.17
CA LEU A 55 -2.64 -0.35 -0.80
C LEU A 55 -3.77 -0.99 -1.62
N LEU A 56 -4.84 -0.26 -1.94
CA LEU A 56 -5.87 -0.76 -2.83
C LEU A 56 -5.36 -0.98 -4.26
N ILE A 57 -4.59 -0.02 -4.79
CA ILE A 57 -3.98 -0.16 -6.12
C ILE A 57 -3.04 -1.37 -6.15
N PHE A 58 -2.24 -1.55 -5.09
CA PHE A 58 -1.36 -2.71 -4.95
C PHE A 58 -2.14 -4.02 -4.90
N GLY A 59 -3.22 -4.09 -4.09
CA GLY A 59 -4.07 -5.28 -4.00
C GLY A 59 -4.71 -5.66 -5.35
N ILE A 60 -5.18 -4.68 -6.12
CA ILE A 60 -5.73 -4.93 -7.46
C ILE A 60 -4.64 -5.42 -8.42
N LEU A 61 -3.45 -4.81 -8.38
CA LEU A 61 -2.30 -5.22 -9.19
C LEU A 61 -1.86 -6.65 -8.88
N THR A 62 -1.72 -7.03 -7.61
CA THR A 62 -1.40 -8.40 -7.20
C THR A 62 -2.49 -9.40 -7.61
N GLY A 63 -3.76 -9.01 -7.51
CA GLY A 63 -4.87 -9.84 -7.98
C GLY A 63 -4.84 -10.08 -9.50
N LEU A 64 -4.43 -9.08 -10.29
CA LEU A 64 -4.25 -9.23 -11.74
C LEU A 64 -3.05 -10.10 -12.10
N ASP A 65 -1.94 -9.96 -11.37
CA ASP A 65 -0.74 -10.77 -11.55
C ASP A 65 -1.03 -12.27 -11.35
N MET A 66 -1.85 -12.61 -10.35
CA MET A 66 -2.28 -13.99 -10.11
C MET A 66 -3.04 -14.61 -11.28
N VAL A 67 -3.82 -13.81 -12.03
CA VAL A 67 -4.61 -14.25 -13.19
C VAL A 67 -3.74 -14.37 -14.44
N ILE A 68 -2.73 -13.50 -14.60
CA ILE A 68 -1.89 -13.44 -15.80
C ILE A 68 -0.49 -13.97 -15.47
N LYS A 69 -0.35 -15.30 -15.41
CA LYS A 69 0.97 -15.94 -15.20
C LYS A 69 1.81 -15.92 -16.47
N SER A 70 2.66 -14.90 -16.62
CA SER A 70 3.66 -14.83 -17.69
C SER A 70 4.95 -14.18 -17.19
N TYR A 71 6.10 -14.75 -17.57
CA TYR A 71 7.42 -14.27 -17.14
C TYR A 71 7.69 -12.80 -17.50
N VAL A 72 7.16 -12.35 -18.65
CA VAL A 72 7.29 -10.95 -19.08
C VAL A 72 6.45 -10.03 -18.21
N TYR A 73 5.25 -10.48 -17.80
CA TYR A 73 4.37 -9.72 -16.92
C TYR A 73 4.94 -9.58 -15.52
N ASP A 74 5.61 -10.62 -15.02
CA ASP A 74 6.23 -10.62 -13.69
C ASP A 74 7.35 -9.55 -13.58
N ILE A 75 8.17 -9.42 -14.62
CA ILE A 75 9.21 -8.36 -14.71
C ILE A 75 8.58 -6.97 -14.78
N ILE A 76 7.50 -6.81 -15.55
CA ILE A 76 6.78 -5.53 -15.68
C ILE A 76 6.08 -5.17 -14.36
N TYR A 77 5.47 -6.15 -13.70
CA TYR A 77 4.82 -6.00 -12.40
C TYR A 77 5.83 -5.55 -11.35
N LEU A 78 6.98 -6.21 -11.26
CA LEU A 78 8.05 -5.82 -10.34
C LEU A 78 8.49 -4.36 -10.57
N ALA A 79 8.70 -3.96 -11.83
CA ALA A 79 9.05 -2.59 -12.17
C ALA A 79 7.94 -1.59 -11.77
N ALA A 80 6.68 -1.91 -12.04
CA ALA A 80 5.53 -1.08 -11.68
C ALA A 80 5.41 -0.91 -10.15
N VAL A 81 5.60 -1.97 -9.38
CA VAL A 81 5.60 -1.93 -7.91
C VAL A 81 6.68 -0.98 -7.39
N ILE A 82 7.91 -1.08 -7.91
CA ILE A 82 9.01 -0.19 -7.51
C ILE A 82 8.64 1.28 -7.79
N VAL A 83 8.08 1.57 -8.97
CA VAL A 83 7.65 2.93 -9.34
C VAL A 83 6.56 3.43 -8.39
N ILE A 84 5.56 2.60 -8.05
CA ILE A 84 4.49 2.95 -7.12
C ILE A 84 5.05 3.29 -5.74
N PHE A 85 6.00 2.51 -5.23
CA PHE A 85 6.67 2.81 -3.95
C PHE A 85 7.41 4.15 -3.98
N ILE A 86 8.13 4.46 -5.06
CA ILE A 86 8.82 5.75 -5.21
C ILE A 86 7.82 6.91 -5.21
N ILE A 87 6.73 6.79 -5.99
CA ILE A 87 5.67 7.80 -6.05
C ILE A 87 5.05 8.01 -4.66
N MET A 88 4.72 6.92 -3.95
CA MET A 88 4.17 6.98 -2.60
C MET A 88 5.08 7.77 -1.65
N VAL A 89 6.38 7.46 -1.63
CA VAL A 89 7.36 8.17 -0.78
C VAL A 89 7.43 9.65 -1.15
N VAL A 90 7.46 9.98 -2.43
CA VAL A 90 7.51 11.37 -2.91
C VAL A 90 6.23 12.13 -2.55
N VAL A 91 5.06 11.52 -2.70
CA VAL A 91 3.76 12.12 -2.36
C VAL A 91 3.69 12.38 -0.86
N ILE A 92 4.09 11.43 -0.02
CA ILE A 92 4.13 11.63 1.44
C ILE A 92 5.07 12.78 1.79
N ARG A 93 6.29 12.80 1.23
CA ARG A 93 7.29 13.85 1.52
C ARG A 93 6.89 15.23 1.02
N LYS A 94 6.18 15.34 -0.11
CA LYS A 94 5.78 16.64 -0.70
C LYS A 94 4.41 17.14 -0.24
N LYS A 95 3.41 16.27 -0.13
CA LYS A 95 2.00 16.66 0.11
C LYS A 95 1.52 16.40 1.54
N CYS A 96 2.11 15.43 2.22
CA CYS A 96 1.68 15.08 3.57
C CYS A 96 2.52 15.75 4.65
N LYS A 97 3.64 16.39 4.29
CA LYS A 97 4.44 17.17 5.25
C LYS A 97 3.64 18.42 5.67
N LYS A 98 3.58 18.69 6.97
CA LYS A 98 2.96 19.90 7.53
C LYS A 98 3.74 21.16 7.17
#